data_AF-A0A931BUZ7-F1
#
_entry.id   AF-A0A931BUZ7-F1
#
_cell.length_a   1.000
_cell.length_b   1.000
_cell.length_c   1.000
_cell.angle_alpha   90.00
_cell.angle_beta   90.00
_cell.angle_gamma   90.00
#
_symmetry.space_group_name_H-M   'P 1'
#
loop_
_entity.id
_entity.type
_entity.pdbx_description
1 polymer ?
#
loop_
_entity_poly.entity_id
_entity_poly.type
_entity_poly.pdbx_seq_one_letter_code
_entity_poly.pdbx_strand_id
1 'polypeptide(L)' 'MAELKQYLRTEIDRLQMNVIKQLSNIDEIKAVIGTFERMNDVLNNAPEISLNAGAGEEAKPKRTYKKRTKSE' A
#
# COMPACT_ATOMS: atom_id res chain seq x y z
N MET A 1 -10.81 -1.64 4.82
CA MET A 1 -9.38 -1.52 5.17
C MET A 1 -8.66 -2.87 5.03
N ALA A 2 -9.19 -3.98 5.56
CA ALA A 2 -8.59 -5.32 5.44
C ALA A 2 -8.58 -5.93 4.00
N GLU A 3 -9.49 -5.48 3.13
CA GLU A 3 -9.68 -6.06 1.79
C GLU A 3 -8.48 -5.86 0.85
N LEU A 4 -7.81 -4.69 0.89
CA LEU A 4 -6.65 -4.44 0.03
C LEU A 4 -5.45 -5.30 0.45
N LYS A 5 -5.21 -5.45 1.75
CA LYS A 5 -4.13 -6.29 2.27
C LYS A 5 -4.36 -7.76 1.93
N GLN A 6 -5.60 -8.23 2.03
CA GLN A 6 -5.98 -9.58 1.64
C GLN A 6 -5.87 -9.81 0.12
N TYR A 7 -6.23 -8.81 -0.69
CA TYR A 7 -6.04 -8.85 -2.14
C TYR A 7 -4.56 -8.97 -2.51
N LEU A 8 -3.71 -8.10 -1.95
CA LEU A 8 -2.27 -8.13 -2.20
C LEU A 8 -1.64 -9.45 -1.76
N ARG A 9 -2.07 -10.02 -0.62
CA ARG A 9 -1.62 -11.34 -0.18
C ARG A 9 -1.95 -12.43 -1.19
N THR A 10 -3.18 -12.41 -1.72
CA THR A 10 -3.64 -13.37 -2.72
C THR A 10 -2.84 -13.26 -4.02
N GLU A 11 -2.52 -12.05 -4.47
CA GLU A 11 -1.70 -11.84 -5.67
C GLU A 11 -0.25 -12.29 -5.47
N ILE A 12 0.33 -12.06 -4.29
CA ILE A 12 1.66 -12.56 -3.92
C ILE A 12 1.69 -14.10 -3.99
N ASP A 13 0.72 -14.78 -3.39
CA ASP A 13 0.65 -16.24 -3.38
C ASP A 13 0.47 -16.81 -4.80
N ARG A 14 -0.35 -16.15 -5.65
CA ARG A 14 -0.53 -16.52 -7.05
C ARG A 14 0.76 -16.37 -7.86
N LEU A 15 1.47 -15.25 -7.68
CA LEU A 15 2.76 -15.01 -8.33
C LEU A 15 3.80 -16.05 -7.91
N GLN A 16 3.88 -16.36 -6.61
CA GLN A 16 4.77 -17.40 -6.09
C GLN A 16 4.54 -18.74 -6.78
N MET A 17 3.28 -19.17 -6.88
CA MET A 17 2.94 -20.43 -7.53
C MET A 17 3.32 -20.43 -9.02
N ASN A 18 3.08 -19.34 -9.73
CA ASN A 18 3.41 -19.23 -11.16
C ASN A 18 4.92 -19.28 -11.41
N VAL A 19 5.71 -18.61 -10.57
CA VAL A 19 7.18 -18.60 -10.70
C VAL A 19 7.74 -19.98 -10.34
N ILE A 20 7.34 -20.58 -9.21
CA ILE A 20 7.88 -21.88 -8.78
C ILE A 20 7.62 -22.97 -9.82
N LYS A 21 6.45 -22.97 -10.48
CA LYS A 21 6.13 -23.93 -11.54
C LYS A 21 7.07 -23.88 -12.76
N GLN A 22 7.74 -22.75 -12.98
CA GLN A 22 8.65 -22.55 -14.11
C GLN A 22 10.10 -22.93 -13.77
N LEU A 23 10.41 -23.14 -12.48
CA LEU A 23 11.75 -23.46 -12.02
C LEU A 23 11.92 -24.97 -11.87
N SER A 24 13.09 -25.47 -12.28
CA SER A 24 13.48 -26.88 -12.15
C SER A 24 14.61 -27.09 -11.13
N ASN A 25 15.26 -26.02 -10.70
CA ASN A 25 16.35 -26.05 -9.72
C ASN A 25 15.83 -25.73 -8.30
N ILE A 26 16.10 -26.63 -7.36
CA ILE A 26 15.69 -26.52 -5.97
C ILE A 26 16.28 -25.28 -5.28
N ASP A 27 17.52 -24.89 -5.59
CA ASP A 27 18.17 -23.74 -4.95
C ASP A 27 17.57 -22.42 -5.43
N GLU A 28 17.19 -22.34 -6.71
CA GLU A 28 16.45 -21.21 -7.26
C GLU A 28 15.04 -21.12 -6.63
N ILE A 29 14.35 -22.25 -6.47
CA ILE A 29 13.05 -22.31 -5.81
C ILE A 29 13.14 -21.80 -4.36
N LYS A 30 14.17 -22.20 -3.60
CA LYS A 30 14.40 -21.72 -2.23
C LYS A 30 14.62 -20.20 -2.19
N ALA A 31 15.46 -19.66 -3.08
CA ALA A 31 15.72 -18.22 -3.15
C ALA A 31 14.45 -17.42 -3.48
N VAL A 32 13.61 -17.96 -4.37
CA VAL A 32 12.33 -17.36 -4.74
C VAL A 32 11.34 -17.40 -3.58
N ILE A 33 11.18 -18.54 -2.88
CA ILE A 33 10.33 -18.64 -1.69
C ILE A 33 10.74 -17.60 -0.63
N GLY A 34 12.03 -17.50 -0.31
CA GLY A 34 12.51 -16.50 0.66
C GLY A 34 12.32 -15.05 0.22
N THR A 35 12.13 -14.79 -1.08
CA THR A 35 11.77 -13.46 -1.58
C THR A 35 10.29 -13.17 -1.35
N PHE A 36 9.41 -14.14 -1.62
CA PHE A 36 7.98 -14.00 -1.36
C PHE A 36 7.64 -13.93 0.14
N GLU A 37 8.39 -14.62 1.00
CA GLU A 37 8.30 -14.46 2.46
C GLU A 37 8.59 -13.01 2.88
N ARG A 38 9.68 -12.42 2.38
CA ARG A 38 10.00 -11.00 2.65
C ARG A 38 8.93 -10.04 2.16
N MET A 39 8.33 -10.29 0.99
CA MET A 39 7.20 -9.48 0.49
C MET A 39 5.99 -9.55 1.43
N ASN A 40 5.72 -10.73 1.95
CA ASN A 40 4.65 -10.96 2.91
C ASN A 40 4.90 -10.29 4.25
N ASP A 41 6.14 -10.30 4.73
CA ASP A 41 6.53 -9.57 5.95
C ASP A 41 6.37 -8.05 5.77
N VAL A 42 6.78 -7.52 4.62
CA VAL A 42 6.57 -6.10 4.29
C VAL A 42 5.08 -5.77 4.27
N LEU A 43 4.25 -6.59 3.62
CA LEU A 43 2.81 -6.40 3.59
C LEU A 43 2.19 -6.46 5.00
N ASN A 44 2.68 -7.37 5.85
CA ASN A 44 2.22 -7.52 7.22
C ASN A 44 2.54 -6.30 8.09
N ASN A 45 3.72 -5.70 7.91
CA ASN A 45 4.17 -4.51 8.64
C ASN A 45 3.76 -3.19 7.97
N ALA A 46 3.17 -3.23 6.77
CA ALA A 46 2.69 -2.02 6.11
C ALA A 46 1.55 -1.38 6.91
N PRO A 47 1.52 -0.04 7.03
CA PRO A 47 0.40 0.67 7.62
C PRO A 47 -0.88 0.36 6.85
N GLU A 48 -2.05 0.47 7.48
CA GLU A 48 -3.32 0.26 6.76
C GLU A 48 -3.46 1.28 5.63
N ILE A 49 -3.32 0.81 4.39
CA ILE A 49 -3.53 1.61 3.19
C ILE A 49 -5.03 1.60 2.91
N SER A 50 -5.70 2.72 3.15
CA SER A 50 -7.07 2.94 2.71
C SER A 50 -7.08 3.37 1.25
N LEU A 51 -7.87 2.69 0.41
CA LEU A 51 -8.14 3.15 -0.96
C LEU A 51 -8.81 4.54 -1.00
N ASN A 52 -9.33 5.04 0.14
CA ASN A 52 -10.01 6.33 0.26
C ASN A 52 -9.13 7.47 0.79
N ALA A 53 -7.83 7.26 1.05
CA ALA A 53 -6.97 8.27 1.68
C ALA A 53 -6.69 9.53 0.82
N GLY A 54 -7.19 9.58 -0.43
CA GLY A 54 -7.04 10.72 -1.34
C GLY A 54 -8.33 11.48 -1.66
N ALA A 55 -9.48 11.08 -1.12
CA ALA A 55 -10.77 11.71 -1.43
C ALA A 55 -11.31 12.47 -0.21
N GLY A 56 -10.83 13.71 -0.04
CA GLY A 56 -11.55 14.73 0.73
C GLY A 56 -10.97 15.10 2.10
N GLU A 57 -9.89 15.89 2.09
CA GLU A 57 -9.89 17.15 2.82
C GLU A 57 -9.19 18.18 1.94
N GLU A 58 -9.94 18.76 1.00
CA GLU A 58 -9.59 20.08 0.50
C GLU A 58 -9.61 21.02 1.72
N ALA A 59 -8.43 21.32 2.26
CA ALA A 59 -8.24 22.34 3.26
C ALA A 59 -8.77 23.65 2.67
N LYS A 60 -10.05 23.97 2.93
CA LYS A 60 -10.64 25.25 2.55
C LYS A 60 -9.73 26.34 3.12
N PRO A 61 -9.09 27.19 2.29
CA PRO A 61 -8.27 28.26 2.82
C PRO A 61 -9.19 29.16 3.66
N LYS A 62 -8.91 29.25 4.97
CA LYS A 62 -9.57 30.21 5.87
C LYS A 62 -9.29 31.62 5.33
N ARG A 63 -10.20 32.16 4.51
CA ARG A 63 -10.20 33.59 4.16
C ARG A 63 -10.38 34.38 5.43
N THR A 64 -9.29 34.82 6.03
CA THR A 64 -9.28 35.84 7.09
C THR A 64 -9.61 37.16 6.41
N TYR A 65 -10.89 37.52 6.37
CA TYR A 65 -11.31 38.86 5.96
C TYR A 65 -10.84 39.84 7.04
N LYS A 66 -9.69 40.49 6.84
CA LYS A 66 -9.29 41.64 7.65
C LYS A 66 -10.32 42.75 7.38
N LYS A 67 -11.25 42.95 8.31
CA LYS A 67 -12.06 44.18 8.37
C LYS A 67 -11.08 45.36 8.46
N ARG A 68 -10.98 46.15 7.39
CA ARG A 68 -10.42 47.50 7.45
C ARG A 68 -11.35 48.34 8.33
N THR A 69 -10.93 48.63 9.56
CA THR A 69 -11.46 49.79 10.28
C THR A 69 -11.00 51.03 9.52
N LYS A 70 -11.93 51.74 8.89
CA LYS A 70 -11.70 53.12 8.45
C LYS A 70 -11.70 53.98 9.71
N SER A 71 -10.57 54.59 9.99
CA SER A 71 -10.40 55.72 10.90
C SER A 71 -9.92 56.87 10.03
N GLU A 72 -10.79 57.88 9.87
CA GLU A 72 -10.59 59.29 9.47
C GLU A 72 -11.83 59.81 8.75
#